data_AF-A0A1I2A6R5-F1
#
_entry.id   AF-A0A1I2A6R5-F1
#
_cell.length_a   1.000
_cell.length_b   1.000
_cell.length_c   1.000
_cell.angle_alpha   90.00
_cell.angle_beta   90.00
_cell.angle_gamma   90.00
#
_symmetry.space_group_name_H-M   'P 1'
#
loop_
_entity.id
_entity.type
_entity.pdbx_description
1 polymer ?
#
loop_
_entity_poly.entity_id
_entity_poly.type
_entity_poly.pdbx_seq_one_letter_code
_entity_poly.pdbx_strand_id
1 'polypeptide(L)'
;MAPRPLEPLDHFIARLRRSAPLTAGAQVRFGGHHFSHAVVVEDGRWRVRPLVLDRARADAFLQERGYFMPENAEDLSEPGDPVVLEADSLEGLIELLRGAKWPMW
;
A
#
# COMPACT_ATOMS: atom_id res chain seq x y z
N MET A 1 -5.18 14.90 -12.87
CA MET A 1 -4.70 13.56 -13.29
C MET A 1 -5.89 12.68 -13.65
N ALA A 2 -5.79 11.88 -14.71
CA ALA A 2 -6.82 10.86 -15.00
C ALA A 2 -6.69 9.73 -13.96
N PRO A 3 -7.81 9.19 -13.43
CA PRO A 3 -7.76 8.11 -12.45
C PRO A 3 -6.97 6.92 -12.99
N ARG A 4 -6.16 6.27 -12.16
CA ARG A 4 -5.50 5.03 -12.58
C ARG A 4 -6.57 3.98 -12.90
N PRO A 5 -6.38 3.17 -13.96
CA PRO A 5 -7.22 2.02 -14.15
C PRO A 5 -7.07 1.10 -12.94
N LEU A 6 -8.19 0.50 -12.51
CA LEU A 6 -8.16 -0.45 -11.42
C LEU A 6 -7.25 -1.63 -11.80
N GLU A 7 -6.21 -1.89 -10.99
CA GLU A 7 -5.33 -3.04 -11.16
C GLU A 7 -6.11 -4.32 -10.78
N PRO A 8 -6.25 -5.31 -11.69
CA PRO A 8 -6.85 -6.60 -11.33
C PRO A 8 -6.02 -7.32 -10.26
N LEU A 9 -6.68 -8.07 -9.38
CA LEU A 9 -6.02 -8.81 -8.29
C LEU A 9 -4.90 -9.73 -8.81
N ASP A 10 -5.13 -10.47 -9.89
CA ASP A 10 -4.10 -11.37 -10.44
C ASP A 10 -2.87 -10.61 -10.96
N HIS A 11 -3.05 -9.39 -11.50
CA HIS A 11 -1.94 -8.54 -11.92
C HIS A 11 -1.15 -8.04 -10.71
N PHE A 12 -1.86 -7.65 -9.65
CA PHE A 12 -1.24 -7.28 -8.39
C PHE A 12 -0.44 -8.44 -7.79
N ILE A 13 -1.01 -9.66 -7.74
CA ILE A 13 -0.35 -10.86 -7.24
C ILE A 13 0.93 -11.14 -8.05
N ALA A 14 0.87 -11.03 -9.39
CA ALA A 14 2.05 -11.20 -10.23
C ALA A 14 3.14 -10.15 -9.92
N ARG A 15 2.75 -8.90 -9.69
CA ARG A 15 3.67 -7.82 -9.28
C ARG A 15 4.26 -8.05 -7.89
N LEU A 16 3.45 -8.50 -6.94
CA LEU A 16 3.88 -8.83 -5.58
C LEU A 16 4.91 -9.97 -5.59
N ARG A 17 4.65 -11.06 -6.33
CA ARG A 17 5.61 -12.16 -6.52
C ARG A 17 6.95 -11.69 -7.09
N ARG A 18 6.94 -10.79 -8.09
CA ARG A 18 8.17 -10.22 -8.67
C ARG A 18 8.93 -9.32 -7.70
N SER A 19 8.24 -8.76 -6.70
CA SER A 19 8.83 -7.85 -5.71
C SER A 19 9.33 -8.58 -4.47
N ALA A 20 9.08 -9.89 -4.34
CA ALA A 20 9.63 -10.76 -3.30
C ALA A 20 11.00 -11.27 -3.78
N PRO A 21 12.11 -10.68 -3.31
CA PRO A 21 12.40 -10.44 -1.90
C PRO A 21 12.30 -8.96 -1.54
N LEU A 22 11.34 -8.61 -0.70
CA LEU A 22 11.27 -7.29 -0.13
C LEU A 22 12.48 -7.12 0.81
N THR A 23 13.37 -6.21 0.47
CA THR A 23 14.43 -5.77 1.38
C THR A 23 13.79 -5.08 2.59
N ALA A 24 14.51 -5.00 3.71
CA ALA A 24 14.03 -4.25 4.88
C ALA A 24 13.63 -2.82 4.46
N GLY A 25 12.37 -2.45 4.73
CA GLY A 25 11.79 -1.16 4.33
C GLY A 25 11.16 -1.10 2.93
N ALA A 26 11.20 -2.17 2.14
CA ALA A 26 10.49 -2.24 0.86
C ALA A 26 9.00 -2.49 1.07
N GLN A 27 8.16 -1.76 0.33
CA GLN A 27 6.71 -1.87 0.36
C GLN A 27 6.12 -1.99 -1.04
N VAL A 28 5.04 -2.74 -1.18
CA VAL A 28 4.29 -2.86 -2.43
C VAL A 28 2.93 -2.20 -2.26
N ARG A 29 2.80 -0.96 -2.74
CA ARG A 29 1.56 -0.20 -2.67
C ARG A 29 0.54 -0.69 -3.70
N PHE A 30 -0.73 -0.66 -3.33
CA PHE A 30 -1.87 -1.03 -4.17
C PHE A 30 -3.16 -0.32 -3.72
N GLY A 31 -4.21 -0.43 -4.54
CA GLY A 31 -5.49 0.21 -4.31
C GLY A 31 -6.31 0.22 -5.59
N GLY A 32 -7.28 1.14 -5.68
CA GLY A 32 -8.00 1.36 -6.92
C GLY A 32 -7.43 2.53 -7.72
N HIS A 33 -8.16 3.65 -7.79
CA HIS A 33 -7.71 4.83 -8.53
C HIS A 33 -6.48 5.51 -7.90
N HIS A 34 -6.30 5.32 -6.60
CA HIS A 34 -5.18 5.78 -5.78
C HIS A 34 -4.69 4.62 -4.92
N PHE A 35 -3.43 4.69 -4.45
CA PHE A 35 -2.95 3.71 -3.47
C PHE A 35 -3.65 3.92 -2.14
N SER A 36 -4.22 2.86 -1.58
CA SER A 36 -4.91 2.86 -0.29
C SER A 36 -4.29 1.90 0.71
N HIS A 37 -3.52 0.93 0.24
CA HIS A 37 -2.89 -0.09 1.08
C HIS A 37 -1.46 -0.38 0.60
N ALA A 38 -0.68 -0.99 1.48
CA ALA A 38 0.64 -1.51 1.17
C ALA A 38 0.82 -2.91 1.75
N VAL A 39 1.52 -3.75 1.02
CA VAL A 39 2.13 -4.97 1.56
C VAL A 39 3.52 -4.61 2.09
N VAL A 40 3.77 -4.98 3.34
CA VAL A 40 5.06 -4.81 4.03
C VAL A 40 5.51 -6.15 4.63
N VAL A 41 6.82 -6.30 4.82
CA VAL A 41 7.40 -7.44 5.55
C VAL A 41 8.05 -6.91 6.83
N GLU A 42 7.49 -7.31 7.96
CA GLU A 42 7.90 -6.87 9.31
C GLU A 42 8.03 -8.12 10.19
N ASP A 43 9.17 -8.27 10.89
CA ASP A 43 9.43 -9.42 11.78
C ASP A 43 9.22 -10.78 11.11
N GLY A 44 9.56 -10.88 9.81
CA GLY A 44 9.39 -12.09 9.00
C GLY A 44 7.94 -12.38 8.58
N ARG A 45 6.98 -11.51 8.90
CA ARG A 45 5.57 -11.64 8.54
C ARG A 45 5.19 -10.72 7.41
N TRP A 46 4.32 -11.21 6.53
CA TRP A 46 3.72 -10.46 5.44
C TRP A 46 2.45 -9.80 5.93
N ARG A 47 2.39 -8.47 5.89
CA ARG A 47 1.27 -7.68 6.40
C ARG A 47 0.70 -6.77 5.33
N VAL A 48 -0.61 -6.63 5.30
CA VAL A 48 -1.31 -5.57 4.57
C VAL A 48 -1.74 -4.50 5.56
N ARG A 49 -1.35 -3.26 5.28
CA ARG A 49 -1.69 -2.09 6.11
C ARG A 49 -2.34 -1.01 5.24
N PRO A 50 -3.26 -0.20 5.79
CA PRO A 50 -3.77 0.98 5.10
C PRO A 50 -2.64 2.00 4.97
N LEU A 51 -2.65 2.77 3.89
CA LEU A 51 -1.79 3.93 3.74
C LEU A 51 -2.43 5.13 4.44
N VAL A 52 -1.69 5.76 5.33
CA VAL A 52 -2.15 6.89 6.14
C VAL A 52 -1.24 8.08 5.89
N LEU A 53 -1.85 9.22 5.57
CA LEU A 53 -1.17 10.49 5.53
C LEU A 53 -1.20 11.12 6.92
N ASP A 54 -0.04 11.23 7.55
CA ASP A 54 0.09 12.00 8.79
C ASP A 54 -0.19 13.49 8.53
N ARG A 55 -1.03 14.08 9.38
CA ARG A 55 -1.49 15.46 9.18
C ARG A 55 -0.36 16.47 9.37
N ALA A 56 0.50 16.28 10.36
CA ALA A 56 1.62 17.19 10.61
C ALA A 56 2.62 17.15 9.44
N ARG A 57 2.87 15.97 8.86
CA ARG A 57 3.68 15.81 7.65
C ARG A 57 3.06 16.52 6.45
N ALA A 58 1.76 16.40 6.26
CA ALA A 58 1.06 17.10 5.17
C ALA A 58 1.11 18.63 5.32
N ASP A 59 0.88 19.12 6.54
CA ASP A 59 0.91 20.56 6.84
C ASP A 59 2.33 21.14 6.67
N ALA A 60 3.36 20.41 7.11
CA ALA A 60 4.75 20.80 6.90
C ALA A 60 5.12 20.86 5.40
N PHE A 61 4.67 19.87 4.62
CA PHE A 61 4.89 19.87 3.16
C PHE A 61 4.20 21.05 2.49
N LEU A 62 2.96 21.35 2.88
CA LEU A 62 2.21 22.51 2.37
C LEU A 62 2.92 23.82 2.73
N GLN A 63 3.45 23.94 3.95
CA GLN A 63 4.21 25.11 4.38
C GLN A 63 5.51 25.30 3.58
N GLU A 64 6.22 24.21 3.26
CA GLU A 64 7.45 24.25 2.47
C GLU A 64 7.18 24.56 0.99
N ARG A 65 6.15 23.95 0.40
CA ARG A 65 5.92 23.97 -1.06
C ARG A 65 4.88 25.00 -1.51
N GLY A 66 4.04 25.49 -0.61
CA GLY A 66 2.98 26.45 -0.90
C GLY A 66 1.76 25.85 -1.63
N TYR A 67 1.76 24.54 -1.90
CA TYR A 67 0.65 23.81 -2.50
C TYR A 67 0.65 22.35 -2.05
N PHE A 68 -0.50 21.69 -2.20
CA PHE A 68 -0.65 20.26 -1.91
C PHE A 68 -1.60 19.64 -2.95
N MET A 69 -1.08 18.74 -3.77
CA MET A 69 -1.83 18.01 -4.78
C MET A 69 -2.15 16.58 -4.30
N PRO A 70 -3.17 15.90 -4.84
CA PRO A 70 -3.49 14.53 -4.47
C PRO A 70 -2.31 13.55 -4.61
N GLU A 71 -1.44 13.77 -5.60
CA GLU A 71 -0.22 12.99 -5.81
C GLU A 71 0.73 13.06 -4.60
N ASN A 72 0.77 14.22 -3.93
CA ASN A 72 1.56 14.39 -2.72
C ASN A 72 1.00 13.58 -1.55
N ALA A 73 -0.33 13.40 -1.46
CA ALA A 73 -0.91 12.51 -0.47
C ALA A 73 -0.43 11.07 -0.67
N GLU A 74 -0.43 10.60 -1.92
CA GLU A 74 0.03 9.24 -2.23
C GLU A 74 1.52 9.06 -1.92
N ASP A 75 2.36 10.02 -2.28
CA ASP A 75 3.80 9.95 -2.02
C ASP A 75 4.13 9.97 -0.53
N LEU A 76 3.42 10.81 0.24
CA LEU A 76 3.67 11.05 1.67
C LEU A 76 2.98 10.04 2.59
N SER A 77 2.00 9.28 2.10
CA SER A 77 1.29 8.28 2.92
C SER A 77 2.19 7.08 3.22
N GLU A 78 2.16 6.62 4.47
CA GLU A 78 2.93 5.47 4.93
C GLU A 78 2.02 4.35 5.46
N PRO A 79 2.49 3.10 5.52
CA PRO A 79 1.76 2.01 6.16
C PRO A 79 1.41 2.35 7.61
N GLY A 80 0.11 2.40 7.92
CA GLY A 80 -0.41 2.68 9.25
C GLY A 80 -0.97 1.46 9.96
N ASP A 81 -1.72 1.73 11.02
CA ASP A 81 -2.52 0.73 11.74
C ASP A 81 -4.01 0.82 11.35
N PRO A 82 -4.77 -0.28 11.43
CA PRO A 82 -4.34 -1.62 11.87
C PRO A 82 -3.73 -2.46 10.73
N VAL A 83 -3.12 -3.59 11.09
CA VAL A 83 -2.85 -4.67 10.13
C VAL A 83 -4.19 -5.29 9.70
N VAL A 84 -4.47 -5.26 8.40
CA VAL A 84 -5.74 -5.73 7.81
C VAL A 84 -5.67 -7.21 7.43
N LEU A 85 -4.53 -7.66 6.93
CA LEU A 85 -4.23 -9.06 6.67
C LEU A 85 -2.81 -9.36 7.16
N GLU A 86 -2.59 -10.55 7.68
CA GLU A 86 -1.28 -11.02 8.13
C GLU A 86 -1.09 -12.50 7.75
N ALA A 87 0.09 -12.85 7.26
CA ALA A 87 0.48 -14.23 7.03
C ALA A 87 1.98 -14.43 7.30
N ASP A 88 2.35 -15.65 7.69
CA ASP A 88 3.76 -16.03 7.89
C ASP A 88 4.51 -16.28 6.57
N SER A 89 3.83 -16.22 5.42
CA SER A 89 4.43 -16.41 4.10
C SER A 89 3.73 -15.60 3.01
N LEU A 90 4.43 -15.39 1.90
CA LEU A 90 3.88 -14.74 0.72
C LEU A 90 2.68 -15.51 0.16
N GLU A 91 2.76 -16.85 0.08
CA GLU A 91 1.68 -17.67 -0.45
C GLU A 91 0.44 -17.60 0.45
N GLY A 92 0.62 -17.66 1.77
CA GLY A 92 -0.47 -17.45 2.72
C GLY A 92 -1.11 -16.07 2.58
N LEU A 93 -0.32 -15.01 2.36
CA LEU A 93 -0.87 -13.69 2.09
C LEU A 93 -1.67 -13.65 0.77
N ILE A 94 -1.19 -14.31 -0.27
CA ILE A 94 -1.88 -14.39 -1.57
C ILE A 94 -3.24 -15.09 -1.41
N GLU A 95 -3.31 -16.17 -0.64
CA GLU A 95 -4.58 -16.86 -0.34
C GLU A 95 -5.57 -15.93 0.37
N LEU A 96 -5.12 -15.20 1.38
CA LEU A 96 -5.94 -14.19 2.07
C LEU A 96 -6.43 -13.10 1.12
N LEU A 97 -5.55 -12.58 0.26
CA LEU A 97 -5.90 -11.57 -0.74
C LEU A 97 -6.94 -12.07 -1.74
N ARG A 98 -6.85 -13.34 -2.17
CA ARG A 98 -7.85 -13.96 -3.06
C ARG A 98 -9.23 -14.11 -2.41
N GLY A 99 -9.28 -14.28 -1.08
CA GLY A 99 -10.52 -14.32 -0.32
C GLY A 99 -11.10 -12.95 0.06
N ALA A 100 -10.31 -11.88 -0.06
CA ALA A 100 -10.71 -10.53 0.30
C ALA A 100 -11.50 -9.83 -0.82
N LYS A 101 -12.27 -8.79 -0.45
CA LYS A 101 -12.85 -7.85 -1.42
C LYS A 101 -11.71 -7.13 -2.15
N TRP A 102 -11.83 -6.99 -3.47
CA TRP A 102 -10.82 -6.32 -4.30
C TRP A 102 -11.36 -5.11 -5.08
N PRO A 103 -10.70 -3.94 -5.01
CA PRO A 103 -9.66 -3.60 -4.03
C PRO A 103 -10.29 -3.45 -2.62
N MET A 104 -9.45 -3.38 -1.59
CA MET A 104 -9.85 -3.56 -0.17
C MET A 104 -10.55 -2.34 0.49
N TRP A 105 -11.47 -1.68 -0.23
CA TRP A 105 -12.30 -0.57 0.27
C TRP A 105 -13.77 -0.94 0.48
#